data_AF-W8TI41-F1
#
_entry.id   AF-W8TI41-F1
#
_cell.length_a   1.000
_cell.length_b   1.000
_cell.length_c   1.000
_cell.angle_alpha   90.00
_cell.angle_beta   90.00
_cell.angle_gamma   90.00
#
_symmetry.space_group_name_H-M   'P 1'
#
loop_
_entity.id
_entity.type
_entity.pdbx_description
1 polymer ?
#
loop_
_entity_poly.entity_id
_entity_poly.type
_entity_poly.pdbx_seq_one_letter_code
_entity_poly.pdbx_strand_id
1 'polypeptide(L)' 'MAGISHASIAKLGKNENITTDVLLRICKALDCDIGDIMEIINDDNEGATYIE' A
#
# COMPACT_ATOMS: atom_id res chain seq x y z
N MET A 1 -0.08 -17.59 3.09
CA MET A 1 -0.53 -16.47 3.97
C MET A 1 0.58 -15.44 4.03
N ALA A 2 0.27 -14.15 3.90
CA ALA A 2 1.26 -13.06 3.81
C ALA A 2 2.16 -12.87 5.06
N GLY A 3 1.90 -13.56 6.16
CA GLY A 3 2.67 -13.40 7.40
C GLY A 3 2.50 -12.01 8.03
N ILE A 4 1.35 -11.37 7.83
CA ILE A 4 1.02 -10.03 8.33
C ILE A 4 0.13 -10.17 9.56
N SER A 5 0.37 -9.36 10.59
CA SER A 5 -0.45 -9.37 11.81
C SER A 5 -1.85 -8.79 11.56
N HIS A 6 -2.85 -9.26 12.30
CA HIS A 6 -4.19 -8.68 12.27
C HIS A 6 -4.20 -7.16 12.57
N ALA A 7 -3.31 -6.71 13.46
CA ALA A 7 -3.17 -5.29 13.76
C ALA A 7 -2.70 -4.48 12.54
N SER A 8 -1.71 -4.99 11.80
CA SER A 8 -1.23 -4.35 10.57
C SER A 8 -2.31 -4.28 9.49
N ILE A 9 -3.14 -5.32 9.34
CA ILE A 9 -4.29 -5.31 8.42
C ILE A 9 -5.33 -4.28 8.87
N ALA A 10 -5.63 -4.20 10.18
CA ALA A 10 -6.57 -3.22 10.71
C ALA A 10 -6.10 -1.77 10.47
N LYS A 11 -4.78 -1.51 10.53
CA LYS A 11 -4.20 -0.20 10.20
C LYS A 11 -4.43 0.20 8.74
N LEU A 12 -4.19 -0.73 7.82
CA LEU A 12 -4.46 -0.51 6.39
C LEU A 12 -5.93 -0.15 6.13
N GLY A 13 -6.87 -0.87 6.77
CA GLY A 13 -8.30 -0.56 6.67
C GLY A 13 -8.71 0.79 7.28
N LYS A 14 -7.83 1.45 8.04
CA LYS A 14 -8.04 2.76 8.67
C LYS A 14 -7.20 3.87 8.04
N ASN A 15 -6.49 3.60 6.94
CA ASN A 15 -5.51 4.53 6.35
C ASN A 15 -4.41 4.98 7.32
N GLU A 16 -4.03 4.12 8.26
CA GLU A 16 -2.93 4.38 9.19
C GLU A 16 -1.59 3.90 8.64
N ASN A 17 -0.50 4.51 9.11
CA ASN A 17 0.85 4.17 8.70
C ASN A 17 1.27 2.74 9.10
N ILE A 18 1.97 2.07 8.18
CA ILE A 18 2.63 0.78 8.38
C ILE A 18 4.13 0.88 8.05
N THR A 19 4.89 -0.18 8.32
CA THR A 19 6.30 -0.26 7.96
C THR A 19 6.48 -0.80 6.54
N THR A 20 7.64 -0.51 5.94
CA THR A 20 8.01 -1.02 4.60
C THR A 20 8.15 -2.54 4.54
N ASP A 21 8.50 -3.22 5.64
CA ASP A 21 8.49 -4.69 5.72
C ASP A 21 7.08 -5.27 5.52
N VAL A 22 6.04 -4.62 6.06
CA VAL A 22 4.65 -5.05 5.83
C VAL A 22 4.30 -4.89 4.35
N LEU A 23 4.70 -3.78 3.71
CA LEU A 23 4.50 -3.57 2.28
C LEU A 23 5.18 -4.66 1.44
N LEU A 24 6.43 -5.02 1.77
CA LEU A 24 7.16 -6.10 1.09
C LEU A 24 6.45 -7.45 1.21
N ARG A 25 5.86 -7.75 2.37
CA ARG A 25 5.07 -8.99 2.58
C ARG A 25 3.80 -9.01 1.76
N ILE A 26 3.14 -7.86 1.57
CA ILE A 26 1.97 -7.74 0.70
C ILE A 26 2.37 -8.01 -0.75
N CYS A 27 3.42 -7.34 -1.24
CA CYS A 27 3.94 -7.51 -2.59
C CYS A 27 4.23 -9.00 -2.90
N LYS A 28 4.94 -9.68 -1.99
CA LYS A 28 5.23 -11.13 -2.12
C LYS A 28 3.98 -12.02 -2.07
N ALA A 29 2.95 -11.62 -1.34
CA ALA A 29 1.71 -12.39 -1.23
C ALA A 29 0.80 -12.22 -2.45
N LEU A 30 0.90 -11.07 -3.13
CA LEU A 30 0.16 -10.73 -4.33
C LEU A 30 0.93 -11.01 -5.63
N ASP A 31 2.22 -11.34 -5.52
CA ASP A 31 3.15 -11.54 -6.65
C ASP A 31 3.23 -10.30 -7.56
N CYS A 32 3.42 -9.14 -6.93
CA CYS A 32 3.50 -7.84 -7.60
C CYS A 32 4.65 -6.99 -7.04
N ASP A 33 5.00 -5.91 -7.74
CA ASP A 33 5.90 -4.86 -7.25
C ASP A 33 5.13 -3.79 -6.48
N ILE A 34 5.85 -2.94 -5.75
CA ILE A 34 5.23 -1.90 -4.91
C ILE A 34 4.48 -0.85 -5.73
N GLY A 35 4.93 -0.56 -6.96
CA GLY A 35 4.30 0.38 -7.87
C GLY A 35 2.97 -0.12 -8.45
N ASP A 36 2.69 -1.42 -8.37
CA ASP A 36 1.43 -1.99 -8.86
C ASP A 36 0.25 -1.71 -7.90
N ILE A 37 0.54 -1.40 -6.63
CA ILE A 37 -0.47 -1.28 -5.57
C ILE A 37 -0.44 0.06 -4.81
N MET A 38 0.54 0.92 -5.07
CA MET A 38 0.69 2.21 -4.39
C MET A 38 1.14 3.31 -5.35
N GLU A 39 0.63 4.51 -5.11
CA GLU A 39 1.00 5.74 -5.81
C GLU A 39 1.34 6.83 -4.78
N ILE A 40 2.29 7.70 -5.12
CA ILE A 40 2.58 8.90 -4.33
C ILE A 40 1.69 10.02 -4.83
N ILE A 41 0.73 10.44 -4.02
CA ILE A 41 -0.12 11.60 -4.31
C ILE A 41 0.54 12.84 -3.74
N ASN A 42 0.80 13.84 -4.57
CA ASN A 42 1.19 15.18 -4.14
C ASN A 42 -0.09 16.01 -3.93
N ASP A 43 -0.14 16.83 -2.88
CA ASP A 43 -1.32 17.67 -2.56
C ASP A 43 -1.68 18.66 -3.70
N ASP A 44 -0.72 18.98 -4.58
CA ASP A 44 -0.95 19.80 -5.77
C ASP A 44 -1.73 19.07 -6.90
N ASN A 45 -1.98 17.77 -6.73
CA ASN A 45 -2.66 16.87 -7.67
C ASN A 45 -3.95 16.25 -7.10
N GLU A 46 -4.63 16.90 -6.14
CA GLU A 46 -6.02 16.58 -5.79
C GLU A 46 -6.96 16.89 -6.97
N GLY A 47 -6.96 16.02 -7.99
CA GLY A 47 -7.84 16.15 -9.16
C GLY A 47 -7.28 15.57 -10.47
N ALA A 48 -5.99 15.27 -10.57
CA ALA A 48 -5.42 14.65 -11.76
C ALA A 48 -5.60 13.12 -11.69
N THR A 49 -6.81 12.69 -11.98
CA THR A 49 -7.18 11.29 -12.23
C THR A 49 -6.33 10.73 -13.39
N TYR A 50 -5.68 9.58 -13.17
CA TYR A 50 -5.03 8.69 -14.15
C TYR A 50 -4.43 9.39 -15.39
N ILE A 51 -3.14 9.67 -15.38
CA ILE A 51 -2.38 9.90 -16.62
C ILE A 51 -1.64 8.59 -16.93
N GLU A 52 -2.11 7.89 -17.96
CA GLU A 52 -1.36 6.82 -18.63
C GLU A 52 -0.02 7.33 -19.18
#